data_AF-A0A847FIQ5-F1
#
_entry.id   AF-A0A847FIQ5-F1
#
_cell.length_a   1.000
_cell.length_b   1.000
_cell.length_c   1.000
_cell.angle_alpha   90.00
_cell.angle_beta   90.00
_cell.angle_gamma   90.00
#
_symmetry.space_group_name_H-M   'P 1'
#
loop_
_entity.id
_entity.type
_entity.pdbx_description
1 polymer ?
#
loop_
_entity_poly.entity_id
_entity_poly.type
_entity_poly.pdbx_seq_one_letter_code
_entity_poly.pdbx_strand_id
1 'polypeptide(L)'
;MDASITSDAGPTLNDLVLPAPYQARLQAARALAEATSSDVDLLRALIAARDGDPSYQVRQAAAAALQSPVHRELLDLHPELRAAVSAAPQVAEPAPAHDESPRSPVRPLFPWLSIWLWPRRTIRQIVDANPRYGLPVIIVLAGLVRGLGVAVNRNVGDTLGTPTILVMAAVLGPLGYLLSVYLMGSLTRWVGSWLGGEAETEEVRAAFAWAWVPTIYLLPLWLIMIAGFGADLFASDIPQLYTNPLLALPLLAFSLLDLAVTLWAQVVLFLGLAEVHRFSFWRGLATWFLTLVLVGLPFLCLVLATRVL
;
A
#
# COMPACT_ATOMS: atom_id res chain seq x y z
N MET A 1 15.80 -33.33 -21.30
CA MET A 1 14.80 -32.40 -21.86
C MET A 1 14.67 -31.27 -20.85
N ASP A 2 15.76 -30.59 -20.52
CA ASP A 2 16.42 -29.52 -21.31
C ASP A 2 15.51 -28.28 -21.29
N ALA A 3 15.92 -27.09 -20.88
CA ALA A 3 17.14 -26.58 -20.31
C ALA A 3 16.78 -25.24 -19.64
N SER A 4 17.66 -24.76 -18.78
CA SER A 4 17.69 -23.41 -18.25
C SER A 4 17.46 -22.32 -19.30
N ILE A 5 16.63 -21.32 -19.01
CA ILE A 5 16.84 -19.95 -19.50
C ILE A 5 16.68 -19.01 -18.30
N THR A 6 17.82 -18.72 -17.69
CA THR A 6 18.11 -17.45 -17.04
C THR A 6 17.65 -16.33 -17.96
N SER A 7 16.69 -15.52 -17.53
CA SER A 7 16.37 -14.25 -18.21
C SER A 7 17.50 -13.27 -17.90
N ASP A 8 18.61 -13.47 -18.59
CA ASP A 8 19.79 -12.61 -18.71
C ASP A 8 19.49 -11.45 -19.69
N ALA A 9 18.24 -10.95 -19.67
CA ALA A 9 17.84 -9.79 -20.44
C ALA A 9 18.20 -8.57 -19.60
N GLY A 10 19.40 -8.03 -19.83
CA GLY A 10 19.78 -6.73 -19.30
C GLY A 10 18.73 -5.66 -19.64
N PRO A 11 18.68 -4.55 -18.86
CA PRO A 11 17.72 -3.47 -19.07
C PRO A 11 17.75 -3.00 -20.54
N THR A 12 16.62 -3.07 -21.23
CA THR A 12 16.56 -2.71 -22.65
C THR A 12 16.21 -1.25 -22.84
N LEU A 13 16.64 -0.67 -23.96
CA LEU A 13 16.29 0.70 -24.38
C LEU A 13 14.77 0.96 -24.32
N ASN A 14 13.96 -0.05 -24.63
CA ASN A 14 12.50 0.03 -24.62
C ASN A 14 11.92 0.21 -23.21
N ASP A 15 12.61 -0.25 -22.17
CA ASP A 15 12.16 -0.13 -20.79
C ASP A 15 12.38 1.28 -20.23
N LEU A 16 13.31 2.04 -20.82
CA LEU A 16 13.70 3.39 -20.40
C LEU A 16 12.88 4.49 -21.09
N VAL A 17 12.34 4.24 -22.29
CA VAL A 17 11.69 5.24 -23.13
C VAL A 17 10.17 5.12 -23.06
N LEU A 18 9.45 6.24 -23.24
CA LEU A 18 7.99 6.23 -23.35
C LEU A 18 7.53 5.38 -24.56
N PRO A 19 6.44 4.61 -24.44
CA PRO A 19 5.39 4.69 -23.41
C PRO A 19 5.57 3.73 -22.20
N ALA A 20 6.78 3.27 -21.88
CA ALA A 20 7.00 2.33 -20.77
C ALA A 20 6.47 2.85 -19.41
N PRO A 21 5.93 1.95 -18.56
CA PRO A 21 5.41 2.32 -17.24
C PRO A 21 6.51 2.92 -16.35
N TYR A 22 6.11 3.71 -15.37
CA TYR A 22 7.05 4.43 -14.50
C TYR A 22 8.07 3.50 -13.81
N GLN A 23 7.60 2.36 -13.26
CA GLN A 23 8.49 1.42 -12.58
C GLN A 23 9.52 0.80 -13.53
N ALA A 24 9.12 0.46 -14.75
CA ALA A 24 10.04 -0.07 -15.77
C ALA A 24 11.13 0.96 -16.10
N ARG A 25 10.75 2.23 -16.32
CA ARG A 25 11.70 3.32 -16.61
C ARG A 25 12.67 3.59 -15.47
N LEU A 26 12.17 3.61 -14.23
CA LEU A 26 13.01 3.84 -13.05
C LEU A 26 13.96 2.66 -12.80
N GLN A 27 13.46 1.42 -12.93
CA GLN A 27 14.28 0.23 -12.75
C GLN A 27 15.33 0.11 -13.84
N ALA A 28 14.97 0.40 -15.09
CA ALA A 28 15.90 0.45 -16.22
C ALA A 28 16.99 1.51 -15.97
N ALA A 29 16.62 2.75 -15.63
CA ALA A 29 17.59 3.82 -15.37
C ALA A 29 18.57 3.47 -14.24
N ARG A 30 18.09 2.83 -13.16
CA ARG A 30 18.95 2.37 -12.04
C ARG A 30 19.85 1.21 -12.44
N ALA A 31 19.31 0.21 -13.13
CA ALA A 31 20.09 -0.93 -13.59
C ALA A 31 21.20 -0.50 -14.56
N LEU A 32 20.95 0.54 -15.37
CA LEU A 32 21.95 1.13 -16.28
C LEU A 32 23.06 1.88 -15.55
N ALA A 33 22.87 2.32 -14.31
CA ALA A 33 23.95 2.86 -13.50
C ALA A 33 24.98 1.78 -13.09
N GLU A 34 24.55 0.53 -13.05
CA GLU A 34 25.38 -0.64 -12.69
C GLU A 34 25.76 -1.51 -13.91
N ALA A 35 25.39 -1.08 -15.11
CA ALA A 35 25.64 -1.86 -16.33
C ALA A 35 27.13 -1.96 -16.67
N THR A 36 27.54 -3.13 -17.11
CA THR A 36 28.92 -3.46 -17.53
C THR A 36 29.18 -3.19 -19.01
N SER A 37 28.13 -2.92 -19.80
CA SER A 37 28.20 -2.57 -21.23
C SER A 37 27.29 -1.39 -21.53
N SER A 38 27.68 -0.55 -22.48
CA SER A 38 26.92 0.61 -22.95
C SER A 38 26.94 0.68 -24.48
N ASP A 39 25.97 1.36 -25.06
CA ASP A 39 25.87 1.66 -26.50
C ASP A 39 25.40 3.11 -26.70
N VAL A 40 25.68 3.67 -27.88
CA VAL A 40 25.31 5.02 -28.30
C VAL A 40 23.81 5.26 -28.19
N ASP A 41 22.98 4.29 -28.59
CA ASP A 41 21.51 4.44 -28.52
C ASP A 41 21.02 4.50 -27.07
N LEU A 42 21.68 3.76 -26.19
CA LEU A 42 21.39 3.74 -24.76
C LEU A 42 21.79 5.05 -24.09
N LEU A 43 22.95 5.61 -24.45
CA LEU A 43 23.35 6.96 -24.05
C LEU A 43 22.35 8.02 -24.51
N ARG A 44 21.89 7.95 -25.77
CA ARG A 44 20.87 8.88 -26.28
C ARG A 44 19.56 8.76 -25.50
N ALA A 45 19.13 7.54 -25.18
CA ALA A 45 17.94 7.30 -24.37
C ALA A 45 18.10 7.82 -22.93
N LEU A 46 19.27 7.65 -22.31
CA LEU A 46 19.57 8.22 -20.99
C LEU A 46 19.58 9.75 -21.00
N ILE A 47 20.16 10.37 -22.03
CA ILE A 47 20.15 11.84 -22.20
C ILE A 47 18.70 12.32 -22.37
N ALA A 48 17.92 11.66 -23.24
CA ALA A 48 16.51 12.00 -23.44
C ALA A 48 15.67 11.81 -22.16
N ALA A 49 15.90 10.75 -21.41
CA ALA A 49 15.25 10.50 -20.13
C ALA A 49 15.65 11.55 -19.08
N ARG A 50 16.94 11.90 -18.99
CA ARG A 50 17.43 12.97 -18.12
C ARG A 50 16.75 14.31 -18.42
N ASP A 51 16.61 14.65 -19.70
CA ASP A 51 16.19 15.99 -20.12
C ASP A 51 14.66 16.13 -20.24
N GLY A 52 13.93 15.04 -20.53
CA GLY A 52 12.51 15.09 -20.92
C GLY A 52 11.57 14.15 -20.18
N ASP A 53 12.05 13.28 -19.28
CA ASP A 53 11.16 12.35 -18.58
C ASP A 53 10.16 13.09 -17.65
N PRO A 54 8.85 12.74 -17.66
CA PRO A 54 7.88 13.36 -16.75
C PRO A 54 8.23 13.22 -15.26
N SER A 55 8.92 12.14 -14.87
CA SER A 55 9.25 11.83 -13.48
C SER A 55 10.64 12.35 -13.09
N TYR A 56 10.70 13.16 -12.03
CA TYR A 56 11.96 13.63 -11.46
C TYR A 56 12.90 12.49 -11.06
N GLN A 57 12.37 11.40 -10.50
CA GLN A 57 13.20 10.27 -10.06
C GLN A 57 13.87 9.56 -11.23
N VAL A 58 13.20 9.48 -12.40
CA VAL A 58 13.78 8.89 -13.60
C VAL A 58 14.84 9.83 -14.19
N ARG A 59 14.60 11.15 -14.21
CA ARG A 59 15.60 12.14 -14.63
C ARG A 59 16.88 12.06 -13.79
N GLN A 60 16.74 11.95 -12.46
CA GLN A 60 17.87 11.84 -11.55
C GLN A 60 18.61 10.51 -11.69
N ALA A 61 17.88 9.39 -11.82
CA ALA A 61 18.48 8.08 -12.05
C ALA A 61 19.24 8.02 -13.37
N ALA A 62 18.68 8.60 -14.45
CA ALA A 62 19.34 8.69 -15.74
C ALA A 62 20.61 9.57 -15.68
N ALA A 63 20.55 10.70 -14.97
CA ALA A 63 21.73 11.54 -14.71
C ALA A 63 22.84 10.79 -13.95
N ALA A 64 22.49 9.99 -12.94
CA ALA A 64 23.43 9.16 -12.21
C ALA A 64 24.03 8.05 -13.08
N ALA A 65 23.21 7.41 -13.94
CA ALA A 65 23.68 6.37 -14.84
C ALA A 65 24.69 6.88 -15.87
N LEU A 66 24.49 8.10 -16.40
CA LEU A 66 25.44 8.79 -17.28
C LEU A 66 26.80 9.06 -16.60
N GLN A 67 26.87 9.05 -15.27
CA GLN A 67 28.12 9.18 -14.51
C GLN A 67 28.80 7.84 -14.22
N SER A 68 28.24 6.69 -14.64
CA SER A 68 28.91 5.40 -14.43
C SER A 68 30.18 5.26 -15.29
N PRO A 69 31.17 4.44 -14.88
CA PRO A 69 32.45 4.32 -15.59
C PRO A 69 32.30 3.90 -17.05
N VAL A 70 31.44 2.91 -17.30
CA VAL A 70 31.21 2.34 -18.65
C VAL A 70 30.60 3.37 -19.60
N HIS A 71 29.67 4.20 -19.10
CA HIS A 71 29.06 5.26 -19.90
C HIS A 71 30.02 6.42 -20.11
N ARG A 72 30.85 6.77 -19.12
CA ARG A 72 31.89 7.80 -19.27
C ARG A 72 32.94 7.44 -20.32
N GLU A 73 33.39 6.20 -20.33
CA GLU A 73 34.35 5.71 -21.33
C GLU A 73 33.79 5.86 -22.75
N LEU A 74 32.52 5.51 -22.96
CA LEU A 74 31.87 5.65 -24.26
C LEU A 74 31.55 7.13 -24.60
N LEU A 75 31.23 7.97 -23.61
CA LEU A 75 31.08 9.42 -23.81
C LEU A 75 32.41 10.11 -24.19
N ASP A 76 33.55 9.63 -23.68
CA ASP A 76 34.87 10.15 -24.05
C ASP A 76 35.19 9.87 -25.53
N LEU A 77 34.66 8.79 -26.09
CA LEU A 77 34.78 8.46 -27.52
C LEU A 77 33.81 9.26 -28.42
N HIS A 78 32.77 9.86 -27.83
CA HIS A 78 31.68 10.56 -28.53
C HIS A 78 31.53 12.01 -28.03
N PRO A 79 32.37 12.95 -28.50
CA PRO A 79 32.40 14.33 -28.00
C PRO A 79 31.06 15.06 -28.15
N GLU A 80 30.24 14.72 -29.14
CA GLU A 80 28.88 15.23 -29.35
C GLU A 80 27.93 14.85 -28.22
N LEU A 81 28.00 13.60 -27.73
CA LEU A 81 27.19 13.13 -26.61
C LEU A 81 27.68 13.71 -25.30
N ARG A 82 29.01 13.82 -25.13
CA ARG A 82 29.63 14.48 -23.97
C ARG A 82 29.22 15.95 -23.86
N ALA A 83 29.17 16.66 -25.00
CA ALA A 83 28.68 18.03 -25.05
C ALA A 83 27.20 18.11 -24.65
N ALA A 84 26.36 17.18 -25.12
CA ALA A 84 24.96 17.09 -24.72
C ALA A 84 24.78 16.78 -23.22
N VAL A 85 25.66 15.95 -22.64
CA VAL A 85 25.64 15.65 -21.21
C VAL A 85 26.08 16.87 -20.38
N SER A 86 27.05 17.63 -20.86
CA SER A 86 27.62 18.81 -20.18
C SER A 86 26.77 20.07 -20.35
N ALA A 87 25.92 20.13 -21.37
CA ALA A 87 24.96 21.20 -21.55
C ALA A 87 23.94 21.19 -20.40
N ALA A 88 23.57 22.39 -19.94
CA ALA A 88 22.50 22.54 -18.95
C ALA A 88 21.22 21.86 -19.46
N PRO A 89 20.46 21.15 -18.59
CA PRO A 89 19.21 20.50 -18.99
C PRO A 89 18.29 21.48 -19.74
N GLN A 90 17.74 21.07 -20.88
CA GLN A 90 16.93 21.94 -21.74
C GLN A 90 15.60 22.35 -21.07
N VAL A 91 15.14 21.55 -20.11
CA VAL A 91 14.01 21.91 -19.24
C VAL A 91 14.57 22.60 -18.01
N ALA A 92 14.30 23.90 -17.87
CA ALA A 92 14.60 24.64 -16.66
C ALA A 92 14.00 23.89 -15.46
N GLU A 93 14.87 23.47 -14.55
CA GLU A 93 14.50 22.84 -13.31
C GLU A 93 13.46 23.75 -12.63
N PRO A 94 12.21 23.30 -12.39
CA PRO A 94 11.29 24.11 -11.63
C PRO A 94 11.94 24.38 -10.29
N ALA A 95 12.12 25.66 -9.97
CA ALA A 95 12.74 26.10 -8.72
C ALA A 95 12.22 25.23 -7.58
N PRO A 96 13.09 24.66 -6.74
CA PRO A 96 12.68 23.72 -5.71
C PRO A 96 11.56 24.36 -4.90
N ALA A 97 10.37 23.76 -4.96
CA ALA A 97 9.25 24.16 -4.13
C ALA A 97 9.62 23.85 -2.68
N HIS A 98 10.24 24.84 -2.03
CA HIS A 98 10.65 24.90 -0.64
C HIS A 98 11.66 23.83 -0.15
N ASP A 99 12.83 24.33 0.25
CA ASP A 99 13.83 23.70 1.13
C ASP A 99 14.70 22.56 0.53
N GLU A 100 15.78 22.98 -0.14
CA GLU A 100 16.96 22.15 -0.43
C GLU A 100 18.07 22.36 0.61
N SER A 101 17.74 22.39 1.90
CA SER A 101 18.67 21.83 2.88
C SER A 101 18.99 20.39 2.44
N PRO A 102 20.24 19.89 2.54
CA PRO A 102 20.57 18.52 2.16
C PRO A 102 19.54 17.59 2.80
N ARG A 103 18.63 17.02 1.99
CA ARG A 103 17.58 16.15 2.52
C ARG A 103 18.32 15.10 3.31
N SER A 104 18.16 15.15 4.63
CA SER A 104 18.72 14.15 5.53
C SER A 104 18.38 12.80 4.89
N PRO A 105 19.34 11.87 4.74
CA PRO A 105 19.10 10.60 4.06
C PRO A 105 17.77 10.07 4.55
N VAL A 106 16.81 9.85 3.65
CA VAL A 106 15.44 9.47 3.99
C VAL A 106 15.57 8.21 4.84
N ARG A 107 15.56 8.38 6.17
CA ARG A 107 15.84 7.26 7.06
C ARG A 107 14.74 6.24 6.80
N PRO A 108 15.09 4.96 6.57
CA PRO A 108 14.09 3.91 6.46
C PRO A 108 13.27 3.95 7.74
N LEU A 109 11.96 4.22 7.61
CA LEU A 109 11.06 4.19 8.74
C LEU A 109 10.77 2.73 9.09
N PHE A 110 10.56 2.43 10.37
CA PHE A 110 9.99 1.16 10.79
C PHE A 110 8.48 1.18 10.50
N PRO A 111 7.99 0.56 9.41
CA PRO A 111 6.66 0.89 8.87
C PRO A 111 5.52 0.55 9.83
N TRP A 112 5.70 -0.49 10.64
CA TRP A 112 4.77 -0.96 11.67
C TRP A 112 4.49 0.07 12.78
N LEU A 113 5.43 0.98 13.04
CA LEU A 113 5.30 2.03 14.04
C LEU A 113 5.04 3.38 13.36
N SER A 114 5.75 3.67 12.27
CA SER A 114 5.62 4.96 11.61
C SER A 114 4.27 5.17 10.94
N ILE A 115 3.53 4.12 10.61
CA ILE A 115 2.16 4.21 10.08
C ILE A 115 1.21 4.95 11.04
N TRP A 116 1.45 4.87 12.35
CA TRP A 116 0.65 5.55 13.36
C TRP A 116 0.81 7.07 13.37
N LEU A 117 1.97 7.58 12.98
CA LEU A 117 2.31 9.00 13.15
C LEU A 117 2.54 9.70 11.80
N TRP A 118 3.04 8.97 10.82
CA TRP A 118 3.48 9.47 9.52
C TRP A 118 2.89 8.62 8.38
N PRO A 119 1.55 8.49 8.28
CA PRO A 119 0.92 7.54 7.37
C PRO A 119 1.27 7.76 5.91
N ARG A 120 1.20 9.02 5.43
CA ARG A 120 1.57 9.37 4.04
C ARG A 120 3.00 8.99 3.71
N ARG A 121 3.95 9.41 4.55
CA ARG A 121 5.38 9.12 4.35
C ARG A 121 5.66 7.62 4.41
N THR A 122 5.02 6.91 5.33
CA THR A 122 5.17 5.46 5.48
C THR A 122 4.66 4.73 4.24
N ILE A 123 3.45 5.05 3.79
CA ILE A 123 2.86 4.45 2.60
C ILE A 123 3.69 4.77 1.36
N ARG A 124 4.13 6.02 1.18
CA ARG A 124 5.03 6.41 0.08
C ARG A 124 6.30 5.56 0.06
N GLN A 125 6.96 5.42 1.22
CA GLN A 125 8.17 4.59 1.32
C GLN A 125 7.90 3.11 0.98
N ILE A 126 6.76 2.55 1.40
CA ILE A 126 6.40 1.17 1.09
C ILE A 126 6.18 0.99 -0.41
N VAL A 127 5.37 1.85 -1.03
CA VAL A 127 5.03 1.71 -2.45
C VAL A 127 6.22 1.99 -3.37
N ASP A 128 7.09 2.94 -3.00
CA ASP A 128 8.30 3.25 -3.76
C ASP A 128 9.35 2.13 -3.68
N ALA A 129 9.37 1.35 -2.59
CA ALA A 129 10.31 0.25 -2.41
C ALA A 129 9.76 -1.10 -2.91
N ASN A 130 8.62 -1.53 -2.38
CA ASN A 130 7.91 -2.74 -2.78
C ASN A 130 6.46 -2.69 -2.26
N PRO A 131 5.46 -2.43 -3.13
CA PRO A 131 4.05 -2.39 -2.73
C PRO A 131 3.53 -3.69 -2.07
N ARG A 132 4.19 -4.83 -2.32
CA ARG A 132 3.81 -6.12 -1.75
C ARG A 132 4.44 -6.38 -0.38
N TYR A 133 5.28 -5.48 0.10
CA TYR A 133 5.98 -5.62 1.37
C TYR A 133 4.99 -5.75 2.55
N GLY A 134 5.18 -6.81 3.33
CA GLY A 134 4.38 -7.08 4.54
C GLY A 134 2.96 -7.57 4.30
N LEU A 135 2.45 -7.58 3.05
CA LEU A 135 1.07 -7.95 2.75
C LEU A 135 0.66 -9.31 3.34
N PRO A 136 1.43 -10.42 3.19
CA PRO A 136 1.00 -11.70 3.74
C PRO A 136 0.81 -11.68 5.26
N VAL A 137 1.71 -11.02 5.99
CA VAL A 137 1.66 -10.91 7.46
C VAL A 137 0.48 -10.05 7.88
N ILE A 138 0.27 -8.91 7.22
CA ILE A 138 -0.87 -8.02 7.51
C ILE A 138 -2.19 -8.74 7.24
N ILE A 139 -2.28 -9.50 6.13
CA ILE A 139 -3.49 -10.24 5.77
C ILE A 139 -3.87 -11.25 6.87
N VAL A 140 -2.88 -11.96 7.41
CA VAL A 140 -3.12 -12.91 8.51
C VAL A 140 -3.54 -12.17 9.78
N LEU A 141 -2.78 -11.16 10.21
CA LEU A 141 -3.00 -10.52 11.51
C LEU A 141 -4.24 -9.61 11.52
N ALA A 142 -4.38 -8.71 10.54
CA ALA A 142 -5.56 -7.87 10.43
C ALA A 142 -6.81 -8.69 10.08
N GLY A 143 -6.64 -9.78 9.31
CA GLY A 143 -7.71 -10.73 9.05
C GLY A 143 -8.20 -11.44 10.29
N LEU A 144 -7.31 -11.86 11.20
CA LEU A 144 -7.68 -12.42 12.49
C LEU A 144 -8.49 -11.41 13.33
N VAL A 145 -8.03 -10.16 13.45
CA VAL A 145 -8.77 -9.09 14.16
C VAL A 145 -10.17 -8.92 13.57
N ARG A 146 -10.28 -8.84 12.24
CA ARG A 146 -11.56 -8.74 11.52
C ARG A 146 -12.45 -9.97 11.75
N GLY A 147 -11.87 -11.17 11.75
CA GLY A 147 -12.59 -12.42 12.02
C GLY A 147 -13.21 -12.44 13.41
N LEU A 148 -12.45 -12.01 14.43
CA LEU A 148 -12.95 -11.87 15.81
C LEU A 148 -14.06 -10.82 15.91
N GLY A 149 -13.88 -9.65 15.28
CA GLY A 149 -14.92 -8.62 15.24
C GLY A 149 -16.20 -9.09 14.53
N VAL A 150 -16.09 -9.86 13.45
CA VAL A 150 -17.26 -10.46 12.78
C VAL A 150 -17.94 -11.49 13.68
N ALA A 151 -17.18 -12.31 14.41
CA ALA A 151 -17.73 -13.28 15.36
C ALA A 151 -18.57 -12.59 16.45
N VAL A 152 -18.05 -11.50 17.05
CA VAL A 152 -18.80 -10.68 18.02
C VAL A 152 -20.06 -10.10 17.38
N ASN A 153 -19.94 -9.41 16.24
CA ASN A 153 -21.08 -8.77 15.57
C ASN A 153 -22.17 -9.75 15.10
N ARG A 154 -21.85 -11.03 14.96
CA ARG A 154 -22.78 -12.09 14.54
C ARG A 154 -23.26 -12.97 15.69
N ASN A 155 -22.88 -12.66 16.92
CA ASN A 155 -23.25 -13.41 18.13
C ASN A 155 -22.98 -14.93 18.00
N VAL A 156 -21.87 -15.32 17.37
CA VAL A 156 -21.61 -16.74 17.07
C VAL A 156 -21.39 -17.59 18.33
N GLY A 157 -21.09 -16.95 19.47
CA GLY A 157 -21.01 -17.56 20.80
C GLY A 157 -22.31 -18.18 21.29
N ASP A 158 -23.46 -17.77 20.73
CA ASP A 158 -24.78 -18.36 21.05
C ASP A 158 -24.86 -19.83 20.59
N THR A 159 -24.04 -20.23 19.62
CA THR A 159 -24.10 -21.56 18.98
C THR A 159 -22.78 -22.32 19.00
N LEU A 160 -21.65 -21.61 19.09
CA LEU A 160 -20.31 -22.19 18.98
C LEU A 160 -19.50 -21.97 20.26
N GLY A 161 -18.70 -22.96 20.64
CA GLY A 161 -17.72 -22.82 21.71
C GLY A 161 -16.50 -21.99 21.30
N THR A 162 -15.83 -21.38 22.28
CA THR A 162 -14.65 -20.51 22.06
C THR A 162 -13.57 -21.13 21.17
N PRO A 163 -13.14 -22.40 21.33
CA PRO A 163 -12.11 -22.98 20.47
C PRO A 163 -12.51 -23.00 18.99
N THR A 164 -13.77 -23.34 18.69
CA THR A 164 -14.30 -23.34 17.32
C THR A 164 -14.32 -21.94 16.74
N ILE A 165 -14.73 -20.94 17.52
CA ILE A 165 -14.72 -19.54 17.12
C ILE A 165 -13.31 -19.08 16.77
N LEU A 166 -12.31 -19.42 17.59
CA LEU A 166 -10.92 -19.04 17.35
C LEU A 166 -10.35 -19.68 16.08
N VAL A 167 -10.62 -20.97 15.85
CA VAL A 167 -10.21 -21.66 14.61
C VAL A 167 -10.88 -21.02 13.40
N MET A 168 -12.19 -20.76 13.47
CA MET A 168 -12.91 -20.10 12.38
C MET A 168 -12.38 -18.69 12.13
N ALA A 169 -12.13 -17.89 13.16
CA ALA A 169 -11.57 -16.55 13.02
C ALA A 169 -10.15 -16.58 12.41
N ALA A 170 -9.31 -17.54 12.81
CA ALA A 170 -7.96 -17.71 12.29
C ALA A 170 -7.90 -18.21 10.83
N VAL A 171 -8.96 -18.85 10.33
CA VAL A 171 -9.05 -19.33 8.94
C VAL A 171 -9.86 -18.36 8.08
N LEU A 172 -11.12 -18.13 8.44
CA LEU A 172 -12.06 -17.31 7.65
C LEU A 172 -11.72 -15.82 7.71
N GLY A 173 -11.13 -15.35 8.83
CA GLY A 173 -10.71 -13.95 8.98
C GLY A 173 -9.66 -13.56 7.93
N PRO A 174 -8.48 -14.22 7.89
CA PRO A 174 -7.47 -13.98 6.85
C PRO A 174 -7.98 -14.19 5.42
N LEU A 175 -8.79 -15.21 5.16
CA LEU A 175 -9.37 -15.43 3.82
C LEU A 175 -10.30 -14.29 3.41
N GLY A 176 -11.18 -13.86 4.29
CA GLY A 176 -12.09 -12.73 4.07
C GLY A 176 -11.33 -11.42 3.90
N TYR A 177 -10.26 -11.21 4.65
CA TYR A 177 -9.42 -10.02 4.54
C TYR A 177 -8.58 -10.02 3.26
N LEU A 178 -8.01 -11.16 2.86
CA LEU A 178 -7.36 -11.34 1.56
C LEU A 178 -8.32 -10.95 0.43
N LEU A 179 -9.53 -11.52 0.43
CA LEU A 179 -10.55 -11.17 -0.56
C LEU A 179 -10.86 -9.68 -0.53
N SER A 180 -10.99 -9.08 0.66
CA SER A 180 -11.25 -7.65 0.82
C SER A 180 -10.14 -6.78 0.25
N VAL A 181 -8.86 -7.08 0.52
CA VAL A 181 -7.71 -6.32 -0.01
C VAL A 181 -7.72 -6.33 -1.54
N TYR A 182 -7.94 -7.49 -2.15
CA TYR A 182 -7.91 -7.62 -3.61
C TYR A 182 -9.15 -7.01 -4.26
N LEU A 183 -10.34 -7.27 -3.71
CA LEU A 183 -11.60 -6.73 -4.24
C LEU A 183 -11.68 -5.22 -4.03
N MET A 184 -11.55 -4.76 -2.78
CA MET A 184 -11.61 -3.32 -2.47
C MET A 184 -10.45 -2.57 -3.09
N GLY A 185 -9.23 -3.09 -3.05
CA GLY A 185 -8.08 -2.43 -3.67
C GLY A 185 -8.27 -2.21 -5.19
N SER A 186 -8.84 -3.19 -5.89
CA SER A 186 -9.10 -3.07 -7.33
C SER A 186 -10.27 -2.13 -7.63
N LEU A 187 -11.36 -2.21 -6.86
CA LEU A 187 -12.50 -1.31 -7.02
C LEU A 187 -12.15 0.14 -6.66
N THR A 188 -11.42 0.36 -5.57
CA THR A 188 -10.95 1.69 -5.18
C THR A 188 -9.98 2.26 -6.21
N ARG A 189 -9.12 1.43 -6.81
CA ARG A 189 -8.28 1.87 -7.93
C ARG A 189 -9.12 2.35 -9.11
N TRP A 190 -10.15 1.57 -9.47
CA TRP A 190 -11.05 1.91 -10.58
C TRP A 190 -11.83 3.19 -10.30
N VAL A 191 -12.47 3.30 -9.14
CA VAL A 191 -13.19 4.51 -8.71
C VAL A 191 -12.25 5.72 -8.63
N GLY A 192 -11.03 5.53 -8.13
CA GLY A 192 -10.02 6.59 -8.08
C GLY A 192 -9.63 7.09 -9.47
N SER A 193 -9.68 6.23 -10.50
CA SER A 193 -9.41 6.64 -11.89
C SER A 193 -10.43 7.65 -12.40
N TRP A 194 -11.71 7.54 -11.99
CA TRP A 194 -12.77 8.48 -12.39
C TRP A 194 -12.55 9.88 -11.83
N LEU A 195 -11.87 9.96 -10.69
CA LEU A 195 -11.51 11.22 -10.05
C LEU A 195 -10.16 11.77 -10.56
N GLY A 196 -9.52 11.05 -11.50
CA GLY A 196 -8.26 11.34 -12.20
C GLY A 196 -7.00 10.67 -11.61
N GLY A 197 -7.17 9.66 -10.75
CA GLY A 197 -6.09 9.15 -9.88
C GLY A 197 -5.09 8.28 -10.62
N GLU A 198 -3.81 8.46 -10.29
CA GLU A 198 -2.67 7.87 -11.03
C GLU A 198 -2.14 6.56 -10.44
N ALA A 199 -2.58 6.16 -9.24
CA ALA A 199 -2.04 4.99 -8.53
C ALA A 199 -2.07 3.71 -9.37
N GLU A 200 -1.17 2.78 -9.12
CA GLU A 200 -1.32 1.40 -9.60
C GLU A 200 -2.15 0.55 -8.63
N THR A 201 -2.77 -0.53 -9.13
CA THR A 201 -3.61 -1.41 -8.29
C THR A 201 -2.83 -1.98 -7.10
N GLU A 202 -1.54 -2.28 -7.28
CA GLU A 202 -0.69 -2.79 -6.20
C GLU A 202 -0.45 -1.75 -5.11
N GLU A 203 -0.26 -0.49 -5.48
CA GLU A 203 -0.09 0.63 -4.54
C GLU A 203 -1.37 0.86 -3.73
N VAL A 204 -2.55 0.78 -4.37
CA VAL A 204 -3.84 0.91 -3.68
C VAL A 204 -4.05 -0.25 -2.70
N ARG A 205 -3.70 -1.48 -3.08
CA ARG A 205 -3.74 -2.65 -2.18
C ARG A 205 -2.79 -2.49 -1.00
N ALA A 206 -1.59 -1.98 -1.24
CA ALA A 206 -0.60 -1.67 -0.20
C ALA A 206 -1.15 -0.64 0.78
N ALA A 207 -1.63 0.50 0.28
CA ALA A 207 -2.23 1.55 1.09
C ALA A 207 -3.43 1.03 1.90
N PHE A 208 -4.27 0.20 1.27
CA PHE A 208 -5.41 -0.42 1.94
C PHE A 208 -4.95 -1.33 3.09
N ALA A 209 -4.07 -2.29 2.83
CA ALA A 209 -3.62 -3.24 3.85
C ALA A 209 -2.89 -2.54 5.00
N TRP A 210 -1.95 -1.66 4.69
CA TRP A 210 -1.17 -0.93 5.69
C TRP A 210 -2.03 0.00 6.55
N ALA A 211 -3.14 0.52 6.03
CA ALA A 211 -4.04 1.35 6.82
C ALA A 211 -4.68 0.63 8.00
N TRP A 212 -4.84 -0.69 7.93
CA TRP A 212 -5.42 -1.49 8.99
C TRP A 212 -4.41 -2.00 10.02
N VAL A 213 -3.11 -1.76 9.83
CA VAL A 213 -2.05 -2.17 10.77
C VAL A 213 -2.29 -1.68 12.21
N PRO A 214 -2.80 -0.46 12.47
CA PRO A 214 -3.14 -0.03 13.83
C PRO A 214 -4.05 -1.01 14.59
N THR A 215 -5.01 -1.65 13.91
CA THR A 215 -5.93 -2.61 14.55
C THR A 215 -5.24 -3.89 15.05
N ILE A 216 -4.09 -4.25 14.46
CA ILE A 216 -3.32 -5.44 14.87
C ILE A 216 -2.84 -5.31 16.31
N TYR A 217 -2.57 -4.08 16.77
CA TYR A 217 -2.14 -3.82 18.15
C TYR A 217 -3.23 -4.10 19.19
N LEU A 218 -4.47 -4.35 18.77
CA LEU A 218 -5.55 -4.79 19.66
C LEU A 218 -5.52 -6.30 19.94
N LEU A 219 -4.75 -7.10 19.19
CA LEU A 219 -4.71 -8.56 19.39
C LEU A 219 -4.36 -8.99 20.83
N PRO A 220 -3.37 -8.39 21.52
CA PRO A 220 -3.11 -8.73 22.92
C PRO A 220 -4.32 -8.48 23.82
N LEU A 221 -5.07 -7.39 23.55
CA LEU A 221 -6.26 -7.06 24.33
C LEU A 221 -7.43 -7.99 24.01
N TRP A 222 -7.58 -8.40 22.75
CA TRP A 222 -8.49 -9.48 22.36
C TRP A 222 -8.22 -10.75 23.16
N LEU A 223 -6.96 -11.17 23.31
CA LEU A 223 -6.61 -12.37 24.08
C LEU A 223 -7.02 -12.25 25.56
N ILE A 224 -6.84 -11.08 26.17
CA ILE A 224 -7.27 -10.82 27.55
C ILE A 224 -8.80 -10.91 27.65
N MET A 225 -9.53 -10.28 26.72
CA MET A 225 -11.00 -10.32 26.71
C MET A 225 -11.52 -11.75 26.51
N ILE A 226 -10.92 -12.51 25.59
CA ILE A 226 -11.31 -13.90 25.31
C ILE A 226 -11.00 -14.80 26.51
N ALA A 227 -9.88 -14.60 27.20
CA ALA A 227 -9.54 -15.38 28.40
C ALA A 227 -10.48 -15.08 29.57
N GLY A 228 -10.95 -13.83 29.70
CA GLY A 228 -11.87 -13.43 30.77
C GLY A 228 -13.32 -13.86 30.51
N PHE A 229 -13.82 -13.65 29.29
CA PHE A 229 -15.24 -13.81 28.95
C PHE A 229 -15.55 -15.10 28.17
N GLY A 230 -14.55 -15.73 27.54
CA GLY A 230 -14.76 -16.97 26.79
C GLY A 230 -15.74 -16.83 25.63
N ALA A 231 -16.72 -17.73 25.55
CA ALA A 231 -17.75 -17.72 24.51
C ALA A 231 -18.75 -16.56 24.68
N ASP A 232 -18.97 -16.10 25.92
CA ASP A 232 -19.90 -15.02 26.23
C ASP A 232 -19.50 -13.71 25.53
N LEU A 233 -18.19 -13.47 25.30
CA LEU A 233 -17.72 -12.31 24.53
C LEU A 233 -18.30 -12.25 23.12
N PHE A 234 -18.65 -13.41 22.56
CA PHE A 234 -19.18 -13.57 21.21
C PHE A 234 -20.66 -13.88 21.20
N ALA A 235 -21.34 -13.83 22.35
CA ALA A 235 -22.75 -14.14 22.49
C ALA A 235 -23.60 -12.86 22.48
N SER A 236 -24.91 -13.01 22.25
CA SER A 236 -25.86 -11.90 22.32
C SER A 236 -26.16 -11.45 23.74
N ASP A 237 -25.89 -12.33 24.72
CA ASP A 237 -26.03 -12.07 26.15
C ASP A 237 -24.73 -12.45 26.87
N ILE A 238 -24.37 -11.71 27.93
CA ILE A 238 -23.15 -11.94 28.72
C ILE A 238 -23.55 -12.20 30.18
N PRO A 239 -23.83 -13.46 30.56
CA PRO A 239 -24.37 -13.80 31.88
C PRO A 239 -23.51 -13.32 33.06
N GLN A 240 -22.20 -13.24 32.85
CA GLN A 240 -21.24 -12.76 33.84
C GLN A 240 -21.54 -11.33 34.33
N LEU A 241 -22.17 -10.50 33.49
CA LEU A 241 -22.55 -9.13 33.85
C LEU A 241 -23.67 -9.07 34.89
N TYR A 242 -24.56 -10.06 34.92
CA TYR A 242 -25.60 -10.13 35.96
C TYR A 242 -25.02 -10.46 37.33
N THR A 243 -23.94 -11.23 37.37
CA THR A 243 -23.25 -11.61 38.61
C THR A 243 -22.27 -10.53 39.07
N ASN A 244 -21.54 -9.93 38.13
CA ASN A 244 -20.58 -8.86 38.42
C ASN A 244 -20.69 -7.73 37.38
N PRO A 245 -21.54 -6.72 37.63
CA PRO A 245 -21.73 -5.59 36.71
C PRO A 245 -20.47 -4.77 36.43
N LEU A 246 -19.45 -4.83 37.31
CA LEU A 246 -18.18 -4.11 37.10
C LEU A 246 -17.41 -4.64 35.88
N LEU A 247 -17.68 -5.86 35.42
CA LEU A 247 -17.14 -6.41 34.18
C LEU A 247 -17.61 -5.65 32.92
N ALA A 248 -18.64 -4.82 33.02
CA ALA A 248 -19.04 -3.94 31.93
C ALA A 248 -17.99 -2.84 31.63
N LEU A 249 -17.20 -2.42 32.63
CA LEU A 249 -16.17 -1.39 32.46
C LEU A 249 -15.06 -1.81 31.48
N PRO A 250 -14.39 -2.98 31.63
CA PRO A 250 -13.40 -3.42 30.65
C PRO A 250 -13.99 -3.67 29.26
N LEU A 251 -15.23 -4.18 29.15
CA LEU A 251 -15.90 -4.36 27.86
C LEU A 251 -16.14 -3.02 27.16
N LEU A 252 -16.63 -2.01 27.90
CA LEU A 252 -16.86 -0.68 27.38
C LEU A 252 -15.53 -0.02 26.98
N ALA A 253 -14.51 -0.10 27.83
CA ALA A 253 -13.18 0.42 27.53
C ALA A 253 -12.57 -0.22 26.28
N PHE A 254 -12.70 -1.55 26.15
CA PHE A 254 -12.28 -2.28 24.95
C PHE A 254 -13.03 -1.80 23.70
N SER A 255 -14.35 -1.69 23.78
CA SER A 255 -15.20 -1.27 22.67
C SER A 255 -14.89 0.16 22.20
N LEU A 256 -14.66 1.07 23.15
CA LEU A 256 -14.27 2.46 22.85
C LEU A 256 -12.87 2.54 22.23
N LEU A 257 -11.93 1.74 22.72
CA LEU A 257 -10.59 1.67 22.15
C LEU A 257 -10.60 1.08 20.74
N ASP A 258 -11.34 -0.01 20.52
CA ASP A 258 -11.51 -0.63 19.20
C ASP A 258 -12.13 0.35 18.20
N LEU A 259 -13.16 1.08 18.61
CA LEU A 259 -13.76 2.15 17.81
C LEU A 259 -12.75 3.24 17.49
N ALA A 260 -12.00 3.74 18.48
CA ALA A 260 -11.00 4.79 18.28
C ALA A 260 -9.89 4.36 17.31
N VAL A 261 -9.36 3.15 17.46
CA VAL A 261 -8.32 2.60 16.58
C VAL A 261 -8.86 2.33 15.18
N THR A 262 -10.12 1.89 15.05
CA THR A 262 -10.77 1.70 13.75
C THR A 262 -10.99 3.02 13.02
N LEU A 263 -11.45 4.06 13.74
CA LEU A 263 -11.58 5.41 13.17
C LEU A 263 -10.20 5.96 12.75
N TRP A 264 -9.17 5.70 13.55
CA TRP A 264 -7.79 6.07 13.19
C TRP A 264 -7.31 5.33 11.94
N ALA A 265 -7.48 4.02 11.85
CA ALA A 265 -7.16 3.21 10.67
C ALA A 265 -7.88 3.75 9.41
N GLN A 266 -9.11 4.24 9.58
CA GLN A 266 -9.87 4.84 8.50
C GLN A 266 -9.27 6.17 8.02
N VAL A 267 -8.76 7.01 8.92
CA VAL A 267 -7.99 8.22 8.59
C VAL A 267 -6.70 7.85 7.85
N VAL A 268 -5.98 6.84 8.33
CA VAL A 268 -4.77 6.32 7.65
C VAL A 268 -5.11 5.86 6.23
N LEU A 269 -6.24 5.17 6.03
CA LEU A 269 -6.69 4.75 4.70
C LEU A 269 -6.87 5.96 3.78
N PHE A 270 -7.57 7.01 4.21
CA PHE A 270 -7.80 8.19 3.39
C PHE A 270 -6.51 8.90 3.00
N LEU A 271 -5.60 9.03 3.97
CA LEU A 271 -4.28 9.62 3.75
C LEU A 271 -3.46 8.75 2.79
N GLY A 272 -3.54 7.42 2.91
CA GLY A 272 -2.88 6.47 2.03
C GLY A 272 -3.40 6.51 0.61
N LEU A 273 -4.72 6.49 0.44
CA LEU A 273 -5.37 6.59 -0.88
C LEU A 273 -5.05 7.93 -1.56
N ALA A 274 -5.12 9.03 -0.81
CA ALA A 274 -4.72 10.34 -1.31
C ALA A 274 -3.24 10.35 -1.75
N GLU A 275 -2.36 9.73 -0.96
CA GLU A 275 -0.93 9.64 -1.29
C GLU A 275 -0.70 8.83 -2.58
N VAL A 276 -1.18 7.59 -2.68
CA VAL A 276 -0.92 6.74 -3.84
C VAL A 276 -1.58 7.27 -5.11
N HIS A 277 -2.79 7.83 -5.02
CA HIS A 277 -3.46 8.45 -6.17
C HIS A 277 -2.93 9.85 -6.51
N ARG A 278 -2.01 10.41 -5.72
CA ARG A 278 -1.45 11.78 -5.84
C ARG A 278 -2.50 12.88 -5.77
N PHE A 279 -3.48 12.67 -4.90
CA PHE A 279 -4.66 13.51 -4.74
C PHE A 279 -4.73 14.22 -3.40
N SER A 280 -5.64 15.19 -3.32
CA SER A 280 -5.98 15.82 -2.04
C SER A 280 -6.71 14.83 -1.12
N PHE A 281 -6.66 15.10 0.18
CA PHE A 281 -7.34 14.29 1.20
C PHE A 281 -8.83 14.08 0.89
N TRP A 282 -9.53 15.14 0.48
CA TRP A 282 -10.97 15.10 0.16
C TRP A 282 -11.31 14.18 -1.01
N ARG A 283 -10.43 14.10 -2.02
CA ARG A 283 -10.61 13.15 -3.12
C ARG A 283 -10.36 11.71 -2.67
N GLY A 284 -9.40 11.48 -1.77
CA GLY A 284 -9.21 10.17 -1.13
C GLY A 284 -10.45 9.71 -0.35
N LEU A 285 -11.04 10.61 0.43
CA LEU A 285 -12.30 10.40 1.14
C LEU A 285 -13.45 10.06 0.19
N ALA A 286 -13.63 10.87 -0.86
CA ALA A 286 -14.67 10.67 -1.86
C ALA A 286 -14.49 9.33 -2.60
N THR A 287 -13.26 8.96 -2.94
CA THR A 287 -12.95 7.67 -3.59
C THR A 287 -13.39 6.50 -2.72
N TRP A 288 -13.10 6.54 -1.41
CA TRP A 288 -13.49 5.49 -0.49
C TRP A 288 -15.00 5.36 -0.36
N PHE A 289 -15.71 6.47 -0.11
CA PHE A 289 -17.18 6.43 0.00
C PHE A 289 -17.86 6.01 -1.30
N LEU A 290 -17.36 6.47 -2.45
CA LEU A 290 -17.91 6.06 -3.74
C LEU A 290 -17.68 4.57 -4.00
N THR A 291 -16.53 4.02 -3.57
CA THR A 291 -16.29 2.57 -3.58
C THR A 291 -17.29 1.84 -2.68
N LEU A 292 -17.54 2.34 -1.47
CA LEU A 292 -18.49 1.72 -0.54
C LEU A 292 -19.92 1.74 -1.10
N VAL A 293 -20.35 2.83 -1.72
CA VAL A 293 -21.66 2.93 -2.37
C VAL A 293 -21.77 1.94 -3.53
N LEU A 294 -20.73 1.84 -4.36
CA LEU A 294 -20.68 0.93 -5.50
C LEU A 294 -20.81 -0.54 -5.08
N VAL A 295 -20.20 -0.93 -3.95
CA VAL A 295 -20.30 -2.30 -3.42
C VAL A 295 -21.58 -2.51 -2.62
N GLY A 296 -21.98 -1.49 -1.84
CA GLY A 296 -23.10 -1.56 -0.91
C GLY A 296 -24.46 -1.57 -1.60
N LEU A 297 -24.65 -0.82 -2.69
CA LEU A 297 -25.92 -0.75 -3.41
C LEU A 297 -26.35 -2.11 -4.00
N PRO A 298 -25.52 -2.82 -4.79
CA PRO A 298 -25.89 -4.14 -5.30
C PRO A 298 -26.19 -5.14 -4.18
N PHE A 299 -25.40 -5.12 -3.11
CA PHE A 299 -25.62 -5.99 -1.95
C PHE A 299 -26.95 -5.67 -1.26
N LEU A 300 -27.27 -4.39 -1.05
CA LEU A 300 -28.55 -3.96 -0.47
C LEU A 300 -29.73 -4.37 -1.37
N CYS A 301 -29.64 -4.16 -2.68
CA CYS A 301 -30.67 -4.57 -3.64
C CYS A 301 -30.91 -6.08 -3.61
N LEU A 302 -29.84 -6.90 -3.54
CA LEU A 302 -29.94 -8.34 -3.42
C LEU A 302 -30.67 -8.75 -2.14
N VAL A 303 -30.31 -8.16 -1.00
CA VAL A 303 -30.97 -8.43 0.29
C VAL A 303 -32.44 -8.06 0.22
N LEU A 304 -32.79 -6.89 -0.31
CA LEU A 304 -34.19 -6.48 -0.47
C LEU A 304 -34.95 -7.42 -1.40
N ALA A 305 -34.36 -7.86 -2.51
CA ALA A 305 -34.99 -8.82 -3.42
C ALA A 305 -35.27 -10.17 -2.73
N THR A 306 -34.35 -10.68 -1.91
CA THR A 306 -34.54 -11.93 -1.15
C THR A 306 -35.55 -11.83 -0.01
N ARG A 307 -35.89 -10.61 0.43
CA ARG A 307 -36.91 -10.36 1.46
C ARG A 307 -38.31 -10.16 0.88
N VAL A 308 -38.40 -9.87 -0.43
CA VAL A 308 -39.64 -9.66 -1.17
C VAL A 308 -40.16 -10.97 -1.80
N LEU A 309 -39.28 -11.95 -2.03
CA LEU A 309 -39.59 -13.31 -2.46
C LEU A 309 -39.92 -14.22 -1.27
#